data_AF-A0A9D8TYS8-F1
#
_entry.id   AF-A0A9D8TYS8-F1
#
_cell.length_a   1.000
_cell.length_b   1.000
_cell.length_c   1.000
_cell.angle_alpha   90.00
_cell.angle_beta   90.00
_cell.angle_gamma   90.00
#
_symmetry.space_group_name_H-M   'P 1'
#
loop_
_entity.id
_entity.type
_entity.pdbx_description
1 polymer ?
#
loop_
_entity_poly.entity_id
_entity_poly.type
_entity_poly.pdbx_seq_one_letter_code
_entity_poly.pdbx_strand_id
1 'polypeptide(L)'
;MLKNISKAFAVAIALTFTFGAFSTSASASDMNSWKKAVAKKVAKKQKYPRAALAREIEGKAKVRLVVAADGSISSHEVVQETGQAVLDKEIGKLVKRLNPLPALPEDRTELSFVLPLSWTLN
;
A
#
# COMPACT_ATOMS: atom_id res chain seq x y z
N MET A 1 -22.17 26.43 55.34
CA MET A 1 -22.61 25.52 54.27
C MET A 1 -21.73 24.27 54.34
N LEU A 2 -22.37 23.10 54.37
CA LEU A 2 -21.92 21.87 55.04
C LEU A 2 -20.91 21.01 54.26
N LYS A 3 -20.06 20.35 55.05
CA LYS A 3 -19.15 19.23 54.76
C LYS A 3 -19.94 17.91 54.81
N ASN A 4 -19.84 17.07 53.77
CA ASN A 4 -20.35 15.69 53.77
C ASN A 4 -19.26 14.81 53.13
N ILE A 5 -18.44 14.01 53.84
CA ILE A 5 -18.66 12.76 54.60
C ILE A 5 -19.01 11.55 53.72
N SER A 6 -17.96 10.74 53.49
CA SER A 6 -17.87 9.27 53.59
C SER A 6 -18.88 8.38 52.87
N LYS A 7 -18.37 7.40 52.11
CA LYS A 7 -18.47 5.95 52.43
C LYS A 7 -17.72 5.11 51.41
N ALA A 8 -16.81 4.28 51.92
CA ALA A 8 -16.29 3.11 51.23
C ALA A 8 -17.45 2.16 50.91
N PHE A 9 -17.48 1.62 49.70
CA PHE A 9 -18.21 0.41 49.40
C PHE A 9 -17.28 -0.49 48.60
N ALA A 10 -16.70 -1.46 49.31
CA ALA A 10 -16.03 -2.58 48.73
C ALA A 10 -17.03 -3.39 47.90
N VAL A 11 -16.74 -3.60 46.63
CA VAL A 11 -17.37 -4.65 45.84
C VAL A 11 -16.24 -5.45 45.22
N ALA A 12 -15.96 -6.59 45.85
CA ALA A 12 -15.25 -7.69 45.24
C ALA A 12 -16.17 -8.32 44.19
N ILE A 13 -15.87 -8.10 42.91
CA ILE A 13 -16.36 -8.93 41.81
C ILE A 13 -15.13 -9.65 41.27
N ALA A 14 -15.15 -10.98 41.37
CA ALA A 14 -14.15 -11.86 40.81
C ALA A 14 -14.06 -11.62 39.29
N LEU A 15 -13.01 -10.94 38.83
CA LEU A 15 -12.70 -10.84 37.40
C LEU A 15 -11.88 -12.06 37.01
N THR A 16 -12.56 -13.13 36.62
CA THR A 16 -12.02 -14.06 35.63
C THR A 16 -11.87 -13.29 34.31
N PHE A 17 -10.70 -12.72 34.06
CA PHE A 17 -10.33 -12.29 32.71
C PHE A 17 -9.42 -13.35 32.11
N THR A 18 -10.06 -14.34 31.50
CA THR A 18 -9.41 -15.25 30.55
C THR A 18 -8.75 -14.42 29.45
N PHE A 19 -7.48 -14.74 29.20
CA PHE A 19 -6.63 -14.17 28.16
C PHE A 19 -7.30 -14.22 26.79
N GLY A 20 -7.53 -13.05 26.19
CA GLY A 20 -7.63 -12.89 24.75
C GLY A 20 -6.37 -12.19 24.25
N ALA A 21 -5.35 -12.96 23.89
CA ALA A 21 -4.19 -12.43 23.19
C ALA A 21 -4.63 -11.96 21.80
N PHE A 22 -4.94 -10.67 21.66
CA PHE A 22 -5.17 -10.07 20.35
C PHE A 22 -3.86 -10.15 19.55
N SER A 23 -3.81 -11.08 18.61
CA SER A 23 -2.67 -11.28 17.73
C SER A 23 -2.67 -10.23 16.62
N THR A 24 -2.21 -9.02 16.93
CA THR A 24 -2.09 -7.90 15.98
C THR A 24 -0.86 -8.05 15.05
N SER A 25 -0.06 -9.12 15.19
CA SER A 25 1.18 -9.32 14.43
C SER A 25 0.99 -9.99 13.07
N ALA A 26 -0.04 -10.82 12.89
CA ALA A 26 -0.28 -11.56 11.64
C ALA A 26 -0.58 -10.61 10.46
N SER A 27 -1.50 -9.66 10.65
CA SER A 27 -1.90 -8.71 9.60
C SER A 27 -0.77 -7.79 9.13
N ALA A 28 0.16 -7.43 10.03
CA ALA A 28 1.31 -6.60 9.66
C ALA A 28 2.32 -7.37 8.77
N SER A 29 2.54 -8.66 9.05
CA SER A 29 3.38 -9.51 8.20
C SER A 29 2.75 -9.76 6.83
N ASP A 30 1.43 -9.92 6.77
CA ASP A 30 0.71 -10.19 5.52
C ASP A 30 0.69 -8.96 4.60
N MET A 31 0.55 -7.75 5.17
CA MET A 31 0.68 -6.52 4.41
C MET A 31 2.10 -6.33 3.83
N ASN A 32 3.14 -6.68 4.60
CA ASN A 32 4.51 -6.59 4.11
C ASN A 32 4.80 -7.60 2.99
N SER A 33 4.28 -8.82 3.10
CA SER A 33 4.43 -9.86 2.06
C SER A 33 3.71 -9.45 0.78
N TRP A 34 2.51 -8.88 0.88
CA TRP A 34 1.77 -8.31 -0.25
C TRP A 34 2.53 -7.16 -0.92
N LYS A 35 3.04 -6.19 -0.15
CA LYS A 35 3.84 -5.08 -0.70
C LYS A 35 5.05 -5.60 -1.48
N LYS A 36 5.74 -6.63 -0.96
CA LYS A 36 6.86 -7.28 -1.66
C LYS A 36 6.40 -7.98 -2.94
N ALA A 37 5.26 -8.67 -2.92
CA ALA A 37 4.69 -9.31 -4.11
C ALA A 37 4.33 -8.29 -5.20
N VAL A 38 3.71 -7.17 -4.81
CA VAL A 38 3.42 -6.04 -5.69
C VAL A 38 4.71 -5.47 -6.27
N ALA A 39 5.70 -5.14 -5.42
CA ALA A 39 6.99 -4.59 -5.88
C ALA A 39 7.70 -5.53 -6.85
N LYS A 40 7.70 -6.84 -6.58
CA LYS A 40 8.27 -7.87 -7.48
C LYS A 40 7.53 -7.93 -8.81
N LYS A 41 6.19 -7.84 -8.79
CA LYS A 41 5.37 -7.83 -10.01
C LYS A 41 5.60 -6.57 -10.83
N VAL A 42 5.69 -5.42 -10.15
CA VAL A 42 6.04 -4.14 -10.76
C VAL A 42 7.41 -4.22 -11.41
N ALA A 43 8.45 -4.60 -10.68
CA ALA A 43 9.81 -4.70 -11.23
C ALA A 43 9.89 -5.65 -12.44
N LYS A 44 9.18 -6.79 -12.40
CA LYS A 44 9.12 -7.74 -13.52
C LYS A 44 8.40 -7.17 -14.76
N LYS A 45 7.44 -6.27 -14.56
CA LYS A 45 6.65 -5.68 -15.64
C LYS A 45 7.17 -4.29 -16.04
N GLN A 46 7.88 -3.56 -15.20
CA GLN A 46 8.46 -2.28 -15.57
C GLN A 46 9.44 -2.50 -16.73
N LYS A 47 9.25 -1.75 -17.79
CA LYS A 47 10.14 -1.76 -18.96
C LYS A 47 10.69 -0.36 -19.14
N TYR A 48 11.93 -0.30 -19.59
CA TYR A 48 12.53 0.94 -20.05
C TYR A 48 12.18 1.11 -21.54
N PRO A 49 11.44 2.16 -21.93
CA PRO A 49 11.12 2.40 -23.33
C PRO A 49 12.39 2.49 -24.19
N ARG A 50 12.43 1.80 -25.33
CA ARG A 50 13.62 1.83 -26.23
C ARG A 50 13.98 3.25 -26.67
N ALA A 51 12.98 4.09 -26.89
CA ALA A 51 13.18 5.50 -27.25
C ALA A 51 13.81 6.32 -26.11
N ALA A 52 13.54 5.97 -24.85
CA ALA A 52 14.15 6.61 -23.70
C ALA A 52 15.57 6.07 -23.48
N LEU A 53 15.80 4.76 -23.62
CA LEU A 53 17.14 4.16 -23.60
C LEU A 53 18.07 4.76 -24.66
N ALA A 54 17.60 4.87 -25.91
CA ALA A 54 18.39 5.40 -27.01
C ALA A 54 18.77 6.89 -26.86
N ARG A 55 18.07 7.62 -26.00
CA ARG A 55 18.29 9.03 -25.69
C ARG A 55 18.84 9.26 -24.29
N GLU A 56 19.16 8.16 -23.60
CA GLU A 56 19.65 8.16 -22.23
C GLU A 56 18.75 8.94 -21.24
N ILE A 57 17.42 8.88 -21.46
CA ILE A 57 16.45 9.66 -20.69
C ILE A 57 16.09 8.96 -19.38
N GLU A 58 16.59 9.50 -18.28
CA GLU A 58 16.25 9.09 -16.93
C GLU A 58 15.06 9.87 -16.34
N GLY A 59 14.46 9.33 -15.29
CA GLY A 59 13.37 10.02 -14.61
C GLY A 59 12.80 9.24 -13.44
N LYS A 60 12.10 9.96 -12.56
CA LYS A 60 11.37 9.39 -11.41
C LYS A 60 9.93 9.86 -11.46
N ALA A 61 9.00 8.94 -11.27
CA ALA A 61 7.58 9.22 -11.17
C ALA A 61 6.99 8.62 -9.89
N LYS A 62 5.88 9.19 -9.44
CA LYS A 62 5.06 8.62 -8.36
C LYS A 62 3.64 8.47 -8.87
N VAL A 63 3.11 7.25 -8.77
CA VAL A 63 1.79 6.91 -9.26
C VAL A 63 0.96 6.44 -8.09
N ARG A 64 -0.14 7.12 -7.80
CA ARG A 64 -1.14 6.64 -6.86
C ARG A 64 -1.99 5.59 -7.57
N LEU A 65 -2.14 4.43 -6.94
CA LEU A 65 -2.98 3.34 -7.42
C LEU A 65 -4.03 3.02 -6.38
N VAL A 66 -5.26 2.79 -6.83
CA VAL A 66 -6.34 2.23 -6.02
C VAL A 66 -6.60 0.81 -6.50
N VAL A 67 -6.50 -0.15 -5.59
CA VAL A 67 -6.63 -1.58 -5.88
C VAL A 67 -7.80 -2.14 -5.08
N ALA A 68 -8.70 -2.85 -5.74
CA ALA A 68 -9.82 -3.54 -5.10
C ALA A 68 -9.37 -4.88 -4.49
N ALA A 69 -10.20 -5.48 -3.63
CA ALA A 69 -9.90 -6.71 -2.90
C ALA A 69 -9.38 -7.87 -3.77
N ASP A 70 -9.90 -8.01 -4.99
CA ASP A 70 -9.52 -9.04 -5.98
C ASP A 70 -8.15 -8.78 -6.65
N GLY A 71 -7.52 -7.63 -6.37
CA GLY A 71 -6.28 -7.18 -6.98
C GLY A 71 -6.48 -6.36 -8.26
N SER A 72 -7.72 -6.12 -8.71
CA SER A 72 -7.98 -5.25 -9.86
C SER A 72 -7.62 -3.80 -9.55
N ILE A 73 -7.07 -3.08 -10.54
CA ILE A 73 -6.72 -1.67 -10.38
C ILE A 73 -7.94 -0.82 -10.77
N SER A 74 -8.62 -0.25 -9.78
CA SER A 74 -9.82 0.57 -9.97
C SER A 74 -9.47 1.94 -10.56
N SER A 75 -8.39 2.56 -10.10
CA SER A 75 -7.94 3.85 -10.62
C SER A 75 -6.43 4.04 -10.49
N HIS A 76 -5.89 4.94 -11.31
CA HIS A 76 -4.50 5.38 -11.23
C HIS A 76 -4.42 6.89 -11.46
N GLU A 77 -3.51 7.54 -10.74
CA GLU A 77 -3.24 8.96 -10.84
C GLU A 77 -1.72 9.18 -10.79
N VAL A 78 -1.20 10.01 -11.69
CA VAL A 78 0.21 10.39 -11.66
C VAL A 78 0.36 11.58 -10.72
N VAL A 79 0.90 11.32 -9.52
CA VAL A 79 1.13 12.34 -8.48
C VAL A 79 2.42 13.12 -8.75
N GLN A 80 3.38 12.47 -9.40
CA GLN A 80 4.63 13.09 -9.82
C GLN A 80 5.01 12.55 -11.20
N GLU A 81 5.04 13.43 -12.18
CA GLU A 81 5.50 13.13 -13.54
C GLU A 81 7.02 13.06 -13.59
N THR A 82 7.55 12.38 -14.62
CA THR A 82 9.00 12.34 -14.86
C THR A 82 9.56 13.60 -15.50
N GLY A 83 8.68 14.44 -16.07
CA GLY A 83 9.06 15.56 -16.95
C GLY A 83 9.46 15.12 -18.36
N GLN A 84 9.26 13.85 -18.70
CA GLN A 84 9.66 13.24 -19.96
C GLN A 84 8.49 12.46 -20.55
N ALA A 85 7.87 13.02 -21.60
CA ALA A 85 6.66 12.46 -22.20
C ALA A 85 6.81 10.99 -22.64
N VAL A 86 8.03 10.54 -22.97
CA VAL A 86 8.31 9.14 -23.31
C VAL A 86 8.16 8.19 -22.11
N LEU A 87 8.57 8.62 -20.92
CA LEU A 87 8.45 7.85 -19.68
C LEU A 87 7.03 7.95 -19.13
N ASP A 88 6.41 9.13 -19.18
CA ASP A 88 5.04 9.33 -18.69
C ASP A 88 4.02 8.50 -19.49
N LYS A 89 4.21 8.38 -20.81
CA LYS A 89 3.40 7.47 -21.65
C LYS A 89 3.59 5.99 -21.31
N GLU A 90 4.74 5.60 -20.76
CA GLU A 90 5.00 4.22 -20.34
C GLU A 90 4.27 3.89 -19.03
N ILE A 91 4.04 4.87 -18.15
CA ILE A 91 3.28 4.68 -16.90
C ILE A 91 1.92 4.06 -17.17
N GLY A 92 1.14 4.64 -18.09
CA GLY A 92 -0.19 4.12 -18.43
C GLY A 92 -0.15 2.69 -18.99
N LYS A 93 0.88 2.36 -19.78
CA LYS A 93 1.08 0.99 -20.31
C LYS A 93 1.49 0.02 -19.21
N LEU A 94 2.31 0.46 -18.26
CA LEU A 94 2.72 -0.32 -17.11
C LEU A 94 1.50 -0.67 -16.25
N VAL A 95 0.68 0.32 -15.87
CA VAL A 95 -0.54 0.10 -15.07
C VAL A 95 -1.46 -0.94 -15.73
N LYS A 96 -1.70 -0.82 -17.04
CA LYS A 96 -2.50 -1.81 -17.80
C LYS A 96 -1.93 -3.23 -17.72
N ARG A 97 -0.60 -3.38 -17.71
CA ARG A 97 0.10 -4.67 -17.64
C ARG A 97 0.20 -5.23 -16.22
N LEU A 98 0.01 -4.39 -15.21
CA LEU A 98 0.00 -4.78 -13.81
C LEU A 98 -1.35 -5.38 -13.40
N ASN A 99 -2.43 -5.00 -14.08
CA ASN A 99 -3.77 -5.50 -13.80
C ASN A 99 -3.91 -7.00 -14.15
N PRO A 100 -4.40 -7.86 -13.23
CA PRO A 100 -4.64 -7.61 -11.81
C PRO A 100 -3.36 -7.74 -10.98
N LEU A 101 -3.20 -6.95 -9.93
CA LEU A 101 -2.18 -7.11 -8.88
C LEU A 101 -2.51 -8.31 -7.97
N PRO A 102 -1.63 -8.73 -7.05
CA PRO A 102 -1.98 -9.71 -6.03
C PRO A 102 -3.18 -9.21 -5.19
N ALA A 103 -4.10 -10.13 -4.87
CA ALA A 103 -5.25 -9.85 -4.01
C ALA A 103 -4.79 -9.29 -2.65
N LEU A 104 -5.60 -8.40 -2.06
CA LEU A 104 -5.25 -7.76 -0.79
C LEU A 104 -5.22 -8.81 0.34
N PRO A 105 -4.23 -8.75 1.25
CA PRO A 105 -4.06 -9.72 2.33
C PRO A 105 -4.92 -9.40 3.57
N GLU A 106 -5.98 -8.62 3.42
CA GLU A 106 -6.84 -8.21 4.54
C GLU A 106 -8.30 -8.22 4.07
N ASP A 107 -9.25 -8.22 5.00
CA ASP A 107 -10.70 -8.05 4.74
C ASP A 107 -11.06 -6.62 4.27
N ARG A 108 -10.13 -5.95 3.58
CA ARG A 108 -10.31 -4.62 3.01
C ARG A 108 -10.87 -4.74 1.60
N THR A 109 -11.87 -3.92 1.32
CA THR A 109 -12.47 -3.84 -0.01
C THR A 109 -11.58 -3.10 -1.02
N GLU A 110 -10.76 -2.17 -0.53
CA GLU A 110 -9.86 -1.37 -1.37
C GLU A 110 -8.61 -0.91 -0.61
N LEU A 111 -7.54 -0.61 -1.36
CA LEU A 111 -6.31 -0.02 -0.85
C LEU A 111 -5.74 1.00 -1.84
N SER A 112 -5.51 2.21 -1.35
CA SER A 112 -4.77 3.26 -2.05
C SER A 112 -3.33 3.30 -1.58
N PHE A 113 -2.38 3.23 -2.50
CA PHE A 113 -0.95 3.41 -2.20
C PHE A 113 -0.22 4.15 -3.33
N VAL A 114 0.97 4.68 -3.02
CA VAL A 114 1.83 5.37 -3.98
C VAL A 114 2.96 4.45 -4.40
N LEU A 115 3.07 4.20 -5.69
CA LEU A 115 4.12 3.42 -6.33
C LEU A 115 5.22 4.37 -6.85
N PRO A 116 6.43 4.34 -6.28
CA PRO A 116 7.57 5.04 -6.85
C PRO A 116 8.10 4.26 -8.06
N LEU A 117 8.29 4.96 -9.17
CA LEU A 117 8.91 4.45 -10.39
C LEU A 117 10.21 5.21 -10.63
N SER A 118 11.27 4.51 -11.00
CA SER A 118 12.52 5.12 -11.45
C SER A 118 13.04 4.43 -12.69
N TRP A 119 13.53 5.22 -13.64
CA TRP A 119 14.32 4.77 -14.78
C TRP A 119 15.68 5.42 -14.67
N THR A 120 16.71 4.60 -14.49
CA THR A 120 18.12 5.02 -14.40
C THR A 120 18.97 4.12 -15.29
N LEU A 121 20.07 4.67 -15.80
CA LEU A 121 21.11 4.01 -16.57
C LEU A 121 22.29 3.83 -15.61
N ASN A 122 22.60 2.58 -15.28
CA ASN A 122 23.76 2.26 -14.46
C ASN A 122 25.02 2.17 -15.31
#